data_AF-A0A381SIC3-F1
#
_entry.id   AF-A0A381SIC3-F1
#
_cell.length_a   1.000
_cell.length_b   1.000
_cell.length_c   1.000
_cell.angle_alpha   90.00
_cell.angle_beta   90.00
_cell.angle_gamma   90.00
#
_symmetry.space_group_name_H-M   'P 1'
#
loop_
_entity.id
_entity.type
_entity.pdbx_description
1 polymer ?
#
loop_
_entity_poly.entity_id
_entity_poly.type
_entity_poly.pdbx_seq_one_letter_code
_entity_poly.pdbx_strand_id
1 'polypeptide(L)'
;MKLIAMIPARLGSKRVLKKNLRLLNGRPLISYNIETAVKSGLFDDVYVNSESDIFSEIAYRYGAKFYKRPEKFSTDSANNDQFAYDFIDNTDGDILIQILPTSPLISAKEIKGFVNYMIENEFDTLISTVPHQIAGIHKGKPINFKILEQHISSQEMFPIETYATVLMGWRYNNFMKNMNEQGFAYHGGNGKIGYYHIKGLSTIDIDNEEDFRLAEVAVKMQMKSNFSDPEYYKGMKDRVEIEVPEILKKDGVLKSNFSEENKPRVDLNKLISKYGSSSSWSHRLVNTENNSVTLIAQMPGEGNRLHYHPNWNEWWYILKGKWEWDIEGEKTIVKKGDLVFIGKGRKHKITAIGHEMAIRLAVSRADVEHVYPGSL
;
A
#
# COMPACT_ATOMS: atom_id res chain seq x y z
N MET A 1 9.33 1.43 -36.80
CA MET A 1 8.62 2.37 -35.93
C MET A 1 9.37 2.42 -34.62
N LYS A 2 9.92 3.57 -34.26
CA LYS A 2 10.73 3.81 -33.08
C LYS A 2 9.89 4.50 -32.01
N LEU A 3 9.70 3.83 -30.88
CA LEU A 3 8.88 4.28 -29.76
C LEU A 3 9.76 4.80 -28.63
N ILE A 4 9.58 6.07 -28.29
CA ILE A 4 10.38 6.76 -27.27
C ILE A 4 9.51 7.03 -26.06
N ALA A 5 9.98 6.66 -24.86
CA ALA A 5 9.40 7.15 -23.62
C ALA A 5 10.16 8.38 -23.11
N MET A 6 9.43 9.38 -22.63
CA MET A 6 9.99 10.55 -21.95
C MET A 6 9.33 10.74 -20.59
N ILE A 7 10.15 10.82 -19.54
CA ILE A 7 9.73 11.08 -18.17
C ILE A 7 10.24 12.48 -17.80
N PRO A 8 9.37 13.51 -17.83
CA PRO A 8 9.78 14.87 -17.53
C PRO A 8 9.94 15.06 -16.03
N ALA A 9 11.04 15.66 -15.61
CA ALA A 9 11.29 15.99 -14.22
C ALA A 9 11.95 17.36 -14.09
N ARG A 10 11.41 18.19 -13.20
CA ARG A 10 12.03 19.45 -12.79
C ARG A 10 12.39 19.42 -11.31
N LEU A 11 13.52 20.01 -10.96
CA LEU A 11 13.98 20.12 -9.57
C LEU A 11 13.10 21.10 -8.76
N GLY A 12 12.65 22.17 -9.41
CA GLY A 12 11.95 23.31 -8.79
C GLY A 12 10.49 23.08 -8.35
N SER A 13 10.09 21.86 -8.00
CA SER A 13 8.73 21.60 -7.50
C SER A 13 8.48 22.30 -6.15
N LYS A 14 7.43 23.12 -6.07
CA LYS A 14 7.07 23.95 -4.90
C LYS A 14 5.97 23.36 -4.01
N ARG A 15 4.87 22.85 -4.61
CA ARG A 15 3.71 22.29 -3.88
C ARG A 15 4.10 21.08 -3.01
N VAL A 16 4.91 20.20 -3.60
CA VAL A 16 5.64 19.14 -2.91
C VAL A 16 7.12 19.40 -3.18
N LEU A 17 7.88 19.73 -2.13
CA LEU A 17 9.26 20.17 -2.26
C LEU A 17 10.11 19.08 -2.92
N LYS A 18 10.77 19.43 -4.04
CA LYS A 18 11.62 18.50 -4.82
C LYS A 18 10.91 17.16 -5.10
N LYS A 19 9.60 17.20 -5.38
CA LYS A 19 8.68 16.05 -5.55
C LYS A 19 9.31 14.80 -6.17
N ASN A 20 9.93 14.93 -7.33
CA ASN A 20 10.49 13.80 -8.08
C ASN A 20 11.69 13.12 -7.40
N LEU A 21 12.39 13.80 -6.48
CA LEU A 21 13.48 13.26 -5.66
C LEU A 21 12.98 12.74 -4.30
N ARG A 22 11.79 13.13 -3.85
CA ARG A 22 11.26 12.70 -2.56
C ARG A 22 11.07 11.19 -2.56
N LEU A 23 11.47 10.56 -1.47
CA LEU A 23 11.37 9.11 -1.33
C LEU A 23 9.91 8.70 -1.11
N LEU A 24 9.42 7.83 -1.97
CA LEU A 24 8.21 7.06 -1.80
C LEU A 24 8.66 5.64 -1.44
N ASN A 25 8.35 5.19 -0.22
CA ASN A 25 8.74 3.88 0.30
C ASN A 25 10.24 3.54 0.07
N GLY A 26 11.13 4.49 0.40
CA GLY A 26 12.58 4.33 0.31
C GLY A 26 13.21 4.54 -1.07
N ARG A 27 12.43 4.83 -2.12
CA ARG A 27 12.93 5.08 -3.48
C ARG A 27 12.48 6.44 -4.01
N PRO A 28 13.28 7.18 -4.80
CA PRO A 28 12.86 8.45 -5.38
C PRO A 28 11.57 8.29 -6.19
N LEU A 29 10.60 9.20 -6.06
CA LEU A 29 9.31 9.12 -6.74
C LEU A 29 9.45 8.82 -8.24
N ILE A 30 10.32 9.55 -8.95
CA ILE A 30 10.54 9.39 -10.39
C ILE A 30 10.96 7.96 -10.79
N SER A 31 11.63 7.24 -9.89
CA SER A 31 12.17 5.91 -10.20
C SER A 31 11.09 4.87 -10.49
N TYR A 32 9.88 5.05 -9.96
CA TYR A 32 8.77 4.13 -10.18
C TYR A 32 8.38 4.10 -11.66
N ASN A 33 8.19 5.26 -12.28
CA ASN A 33 7.83 5.35 -13.69
C ASN A 33 8.98 4.97 -14.62
N ILE A 34 10.24 5.27 -14.25
CA ILE A 34 11.43 4.84 -15.02
C ILE A 34 11.49 3.32 -15.04
N GLU A 35 11.43 2.69 -13.86
CA GLU A 35 11.48 1.24 -13.73
C GLU A 35 10.33 0.57 -14.48
N THR A 36 9.11 1.07 -14.36
CA THR A 36 7.95 0.52 -15.09
C THR A 36 8.12 0.65 -16.60
N ALA A 37 8.57 1.81 -17.10
CA ALA A 37 8.79 2.03 -18.52
C ALA A 37 9.87 1.09 -19.08
N VAL A 38 11.01 0.98 -18.39
CA VAL A 38 12.12 0.09 -18.80
C VAL A 38 11.70 -1.38 -18.74
N LYS A 39 11.09 -1.83 -17.64
CA LYS A 39 10.64 -3.22 -17.49
C LYS A 39 9.50 -3.61 -18.43
N SER A 40 8.79 -2.64 -19.01
CA SER A 40 7.76 -2.93 -20.00
C SER A 40 8.33 -3.58 -21.26
N GLY A 41 9.60 -3.31 -21.59
CA GLY A 41 10.24 -3.77 -22.82
C GLY A 41 9.60 -3.23 -24.11
N LEU A 42 8.81 -2.16 -24.02
CA LEU A 42 8.07 -1.59 -25.15
C LEU A 42 8.85 -0.54 -25.94
N PHE A 43 9.72 0.20 -25.25
CA PHE A 43 10.38 1.38 -25.79
C PHE A 43 11.76 1.03 -26.34
N ASP A 44 12.11 1.57 -27.50
CA ASP A 44 13.48 1.53 -28.01
C ASP A 44 14.40 2.30 -27.07
N ASP A 45 13.91 3.43 -26.55
CA ASP A 45 14.61 4.25 -25.58
C ASP A 45 13.66 4.88 -24.55
N VAL A 46 14.11 4.91 -23.31
CA VAL A 46 13.46 5.62 -22.20
C VAL A 46 14.36 6.76 -21.76
N TYR A 47 13.84 7.99 -21.78
CA TYR A 47 14.58 9.18 -21.37
C TYR A 47 13.98 9.81 -20.11
N VAL A 48 14.85 10.23 -19.19
CA VAL A 48 14.51 11.26 -18.21
C VAL A 48 14.87 12.62 -18.80
N ASN A 49 13.88 13.50 -18.91
CA ASN A 49 14.04 14.87 -19.44
C ASN A 49 14.07 15.85 -18.26
N SER A 50 15.23 16.47 -18.01
CA SER A 50 15.39 17.43 -16.91
C SER A 50 16.48 18.45 -17.15
N GLU A 51 16.37 19.61 -16.52
CA GLU A 51 17.43 20.61 -16.42
C GLU A 51 18.53 20.26 -15.42
N SER A 52 18.28 19.36 -14.45
CA SER A 52 19.20 19.13 -13.35
C SER A 52 19.96 17.80 -13.48
N ASP A 53 21.28 17.85 -13.34
CA ASP A 53 22.16 16.67 -13.49
C ASP A 53 21.92 15.59 -12.44
N ILE A 54 21.31 15.93 -11.30
CA ILE A 54 20.96 14.96 -10.26
C ILE A 54 20.03 13.85 -10.79
N PHE A 55 19.21 14.15 -11.81
CA PHE A 55 18.34 13.16 -12.42
C PHE A 55 19.08 12.23 -13.39
N SER A 56 20.29 12.59 -13.86
CA SER A 56 21.09 11.72 -14.73
C SER A 56 21.51 10.44 -14.00
N GLU A 57 21.98 10.55 -12.76
CA GLU A 57 22.35 9.40 -11.92
C GLU A 57 21.15 8.47 -11.68
N ILE A 58 19.97 9.05 -11.44
CA ILE A 58 18.73 8.27 -11.25
C ILE A 58 18.34 7.59 -12.57
N ALA A 59 18.38 8.30 -13.70
CA ALA A 59 18.07 7.73 -15.00
C ALA A 59 18.93 6.48 -15.28
N TYR A 60 20.26 6.63 -15.19
CA TYR A 60 21.19 5.53 -15.46
C TYR A 60 21.03 4.37 -14.48
N ARG A 61 20.82 4.66 -13.19
CA ARG A 61 20.59 3.62 -12.17
C ARG A 61 19.38 2.74 -12.48
N TYR A 62 18.35 3.30 -13.08
CA TYR A 62 17.11 2.59 -13.41
C TYR A 62 17.03 2.19 -14.90
N GLY A 63 18.13 2.27 -15.65
CA GLY A 63 18.22 1.79 -17.03
C GLY A 63 17.65 2.71 -18.10
N ALA A 64 17.46 4.00 -17.78
CA ALA A 64 17.05 5.03 -18.74
C ALA A 64 18.23 5.92 -19.17
N LYS A 65 18.05 6.56 -20.34
CA LYS A 65 18.90 7.63 -20.84
C LYS A 65 18.54 8.95 -20.16
N PHE A 66 19.45 9.93 -20.23
CA PHE A 66 19.22 11.27 -19.72
C PHE A 66 19.25 12.29 -20.86
N TYR A 67 18.23 13.16 -20.90
CA TYR A 67 18.18 14.32 -21.77
C TYR A 67 18.29 15.59 -20.91
N LYS A 68 19.41 16.30 -21.07
CA LYS A 68 19.67 17.57 -20.39
C LYS A 68 18.91 18.69 -21.10
N ARG A 69 17.73 19.02 -20.57
CA ARG A 69 16.89 20.09 -21.12
C ARG A 69 17.43 21.47 -20.75
N PRO A 70 17.34 22.46 -21.65
CA PRO A 70 17.65 23.86 -21.34
C PRO A 70 16.83 24.40 -20.14
N GLU A 71 17.46 25.18 -19.27
CA GLU A 71 16.82 25.72 -18.05
C GLU A 71 15.57 26.56 -18.34
N LYS A 72 15.53 27.29 -19.46
CA LYS A 72 14.39 28.12 -19.89
C LYS A 72 13.07 27.34 -20.01
N PHE A 73 13.16 26.02 -20.21
CA PHE A 73 11.99 25.13 -20.33
C PHE A 73 11.63 24.43 -19.00
N SER A 74 12.17 24.91 -17.89
CA SER A 74 11.99 24.33 -16.55
C SER A 74 11.50 25.36 -15.51
N THR A 75 11.12 26.55 -15.97
CA THR A 75 10.53 27.62 -15.15
C THR A 75 9.09 27.27 -14.75
N ASP A 76 8.52 28.02 -13.81
CA ASP A 76 7.10 27.84 -13.44
C ASP A 76 6.12 28.24 -14.57
N SER A 77 6.60 28.98 -15.58
CA SER A 77 5.83 29.39 -16.76
C SER A 77 6.09 28.50 -17.98
N ALA A 78 7.06 27.58 -17.91
CA ALA A 78 7.33 26.65 -18.99
C ALA A 78 6.16 25.67 -19.14
N ASN A 79 5.66 25.52 -20.36
CA ASN A 79 4.55 24.61 -20.67
C ASN A 79 5.08 23.32 -21.33
N ASN A 80 4.21 22.31 -21.40
CA ASN A 80 4.55 21.00 -21.94
C ASN A 80 4.90 21.05 -23.43
N ASP A 81 4.20 21.89 -24.19
CA ASP A 81 4.47 22.15 -25.61
C ASP A 81 5.94 22.44 -25.88
N GLN A 82 6.54 23.38 -25.15
CA GLN A 82 7.89 23.86 -25.42
C GLN A 82 8.97 22.81 -25.14
N PHE A 83 8.88 22.11 -24.00
CA PHE A 83 9.91 21.11 -23.68
C PHE A 83 9.73 19.81 -24.44
N ALA A 84 8.50 19.45 -24.82
CA ALA A 84 8.26 18.30 -25.68
C ALA A 84 8.73 18.61 -27.10
N TYR A 85 8.52 19.83 -27.61
CA TYR A 85 9.08 20.27 -28.89
C TYR A 85 10.60 20.20 -28.90
N ASP A 86 11.26 20.80 -27.90
CA ASP A 86 12.73 20.74 -27.75
C ASP A 86 13.23 19.29 -27.72
N PHE A 87 12.57 18.40 -26.98
CA PHE A 87 12.94 17.00 -26.91
C PHE A 87 12.75 16.27 -28.25
N ILE A 88 11.61 16.46 -28.92
CA ILE A 88 11.29 15.83 -30.20
C ILE A 88 12.25 16.31 -31.31
N ASP A 89 12.59 17.59 -31.33
CA ASP A 89 13.52 18.17 -32.32
C ASP A 89 14.96 17.68 -32.14
N ASN A 90 15.32 17.23 -30.93
CA ASN A 90 16.68 16.77 -30.59
C ASN A 90 16.78 15.25 -30.36
N THR A 91 15.72 14.49 -30.65
CA THR A 91 15.72 13.02 -30.55
C THR A 91 15.17 12.38 -31.81
N ASP A 92 15.60 11.16 -32.08
CA ASP A 92 15.12 10.39 -33.22
C ASP A 92 14.05 9.39 -32.76
N GLY A 93 12.85 9.49 -33.32
CA GLY A 93 11.69 8.68 -32.96
C GLY A 93 10.49 8.90 -33.90
N ASP A 94 9.53 7.98 -33.86
CA ASP A 94 8.27 8.08 -34.60
C ASP A 94 7.11 8.49 -33.67
N ILE A 95 7.11 7.95 -32.45
CA ILE A 95 6.07 8.18 -31.44
C ILE A 95 6.74 8.48 -30.10
N LEU A 96 6.35 9.59 -29.48
CA LEU A 96 6.72 9.97 -28.12
C LEU A 96 5.61 9.56 -27.17
N ILE A 97 5.94 8.82 -26.12
CA ILE A 97 5.06 8.55 -24.98
C ILE A 97 5.64 9.27 -23.76
N GLN A 98 4.97 10.35 -23.35
CA GLN A 98 5.25 10.99 -22.08
C GLN A 98 4.61 10.20 -20.94
N ILE A 99 5.40 9.95 -19.89
CA ILE A 99 4.96 9.27 -18.67
C ILE A 99 5.24 10.21 -17.50
N LEU A 100 4.20 10.77 -16.88
CA LEU A 100 4.38 11.70 -15.77
C LEU A 100 4.82 10.96 -14.50
N PRO A 101 5.90 11.40 -13.83
CA PRO A 101 6.38 10.77 -12.60
C PRO A 101 5.48 11.03 -11.39
N THR A 102 4.46 11.87 -11.52
CA THR A 102 3.51 12.18 -10.46
C THR A 102 2.49 11.07 -10.23
N SER A 103 2.39 10.10 -11.14
CA SER A 103 1.56 8.91 -11.00
C SER A 103 2.41 7.64 -10.92
N PRO A 104 3.00 7.34 -9.73
CA PRO A 104 3.98 6.27 -9.56
C PRO A 104 3.41 4.85 -9.65
N LEU A 105 2.08 4.72 -9.73
CA LEU A 105 1.36 3.45 -9.67
C LEU A 105 0.85 2.98 -11.04
N ILE A 106 1.24 3.65 -12.12
CA ILE A 106 0.99 3.17 -13.49
C ILE A 106 1.70 1.83 -13.71
N SER A 107 0.99 0.86 -14.28
CA SER A 107 1.54 -0.47 -14.56
C SER A 107 2.07 -0.61 -15.99
N ALA A 108 3.01 -1.54 -16.20
CA ALA A 108 3.49 -1.88 -17.54
C ALA A 108 2.37 -2.36 -18.48
N LYS A 109 1.34 -3.01 -17.92
CA LYS A 109 0.14 -3.44 -18.66
C LYS A 109 -0.65 -2.23 -19.17
N GLU A 110 -0.83 -1.21 -18.36
CA GLU A 110 -1.55 0.01 -18.76
C GLU A 110 -0.77 0.80 -19.80
N ILE A 111 0.56 0.93 -19.64
CA ILE A 111 1.43 1.55 -20.66
C ILE A 111 1.31 0.80 -21.99
N LYS A 112 1.40 -0.55 -21.95
CA LYS A 112 1.24 -1.37 -23.16
C LYS A 112 -0.13 -1.18 -23.83
N GLY A 113 -1.20 -1.17 -23.04
CA GLY A 113 -2.56 -0.95 -23.54
C GLY A 113 -2.71 0.41 -24.21
N PHE A 114 -2.18 1.47 -23.58
CA PHE A 114 -2.18 2.83 -24.11
C PHE A 114 -1.44 2.91 -25.46
N VAL A 115 -0.21 2.38 -25.51
CA VAL A 115 0.62 2.38 -26.72
C VAL A 115 -0.03 1.60 -27.86
N ASN A 116 -0.52 0.39 -27.59
CA ASN A 116 -1.21 -0.42 -28.60
C ASN A 116 -2.45 0.30 -29.12
N TYR A 117 -3.25 0.88 -28.24
CA TYR A 117 -4.45 1.62 -28.62
C TYR A 117 -4.12 2.82 -29.51
N MET A 118 -3.03 3.55 -29.24
CA MET A 118 -2.55 4.65 -30.08
C MET A 118 -2.19 4.18 -31.50
N ILE A 119 -1.47 3.06 -31.59
CA ILE A 119 -0.98 2.52 -32.86
C ILE A 119 -2.13 1.93 -33.69
N GLU A 120 -2.93 1.05 -33.09
CA GLU A 120 -4.03 0.33 -33.76
C GLU A 120 -5.10 1.26 -34.33
N ASN A 121 -5.35 2.38 -33.65
CA ASN A 121 -6.33 3.37 -34.08
C ASN A 121 -5.70 4.53 -34.85
N GLU A 122 -4.40 4.47 -35.14
CA GLU A 122 -3.66 5.48 -35.91
C GLU A 122 -3.83 6.90 -35.35
N PHE A 123 -3.89 7.04 -34.03
CA PHE A 123 -3.97 8.37 -33.41
C PHE A 123 -2.66 9.14 -33.62
N ASP A 124 -2.78 10.43 -33.94
CA ASP A 124 -1.66 11.38 -33.92
C ASP A 124 -1.35 11.82 -32.50
N THR A 125 -2.38 11.90 -31.67
CA THR A 125 -2.30 12.26 -30.25
C THR A 125 -3.22 11.37 -29.44
N LEU A 126 -2.71 10.78 -28.36
CA LEU A 126 -3.51 10.01 -27.41
C LEU A 126 -3.30 10.60 -26.01
N ILE A 127 -4.38 10.80 -25.25
CA ILE A 127 -4.32 11.39 -23.92
C ILE A 127 -5.03 10.49 -22.93
N SER A 128 -4.38 10.18 -21.80
CA SER A 128 -5.01 9.45 -20.72
C SER A 128 -6.08 10.29 -20.00
N THR A 129 -7.25 9.71 -19.78
CA THR A 129 -8.37 10.34 -19.06
C THR A 129 -8.86 9.47 -17.91
N VAL A 130 -9.52 10.10 -16.93
CA VAL A 130 -10.25 9.42 -15.86
C VAL A 130 -11.75 9.70 -16.07
N PRO A 131 -12.58 8.68 -16.26
CA PRO A 131 -14.03 8.84 -16.24
C PRO A 131 -14.54 8.94 -14.80
N HIS A 132 -15.31 9.99 -14.52
CA HIS A 132 -15.99 10.22 -13.24
C HIS A 132 -17.47 9.89 -13.40
N GLN A 133 -17.86 8.72 -12.88
CA GLN A 133 -19.23 8.22 -12.94
C GLN A 133 -20.07 8.82 -11.80
N ILE A 134 -20.26 10.14 -11.83
CA ILE A 134 -21.01 10.90 -10.82
C ILE A 134 -21.56 12.19 -11.42
N ALA A 135 -22.57 12.79 -10.77
CA ALA A 135 -23.09 14.10 -11.15
C ALA A 135 -22.01 15.17 -11.00
N GLY A 136 -21.68 15.86 -12.08
CA GLY A 136 -20.69 16.94 -12.04
C GLY A 136 -21.26 18.31 -12.33
N ILE A 137 -20.56 19.29 -11.78
CA ILE A 137 -20.97 20.68 -11.76
C ILE A 137 -19.76 21.52 -12.19
N HIS A 138 -19.98 22.46 -13.12
CA HIS A 138 -18.99 23.47 -13.49
C HIS A 138 -19.57 24.86 -13.24
N LYS A 139 -18.93 25.65 -12.37
CA LYS A 139 -19.36 27.01 -11.99
C LYS A 139 -20.85 27.08 -11.60
N GLY A 140 -21.29 26.11 -10.80
CA GLY A 140 -22.68 25.99 -10.32
C GLY A 140 -23.69 25.47 -11.35
N LYS A 141 -23.26 25.12 -12.58
CA LYS A 141 -24.13 24.55 -13.62
C LYS A 141 -23.92 23.04 -13.76
N PRO A 142 -24.99 22.25 -13.93
CA PRO A 142 -24.86 20.80 -14.10
C PRO A 142 -24.21 20.48 -15.46
N ILE A 143 -23.40 19.43 -15.49
CA ILE A 143 -22.71 18.96 -16.72
C ILE A 143 -23.48 17.78 -17.34
N ASN A 144 -23.75 16.74 -16.56
CA ASN A 144 -24.28 15.45 -17.02
C ASN A 144 -25.62 15.06 -16.35
N PHE A 145 -26.31 16.02 -15.73
CA PHE A 145 -27.64 15.83 -15.16
C PHE A 145 -28.49 17.09 -15.39
N LYS A 146 -29.80 17.01 -15.13
CA LYS A 146 -30.70 18.15 -15.23
C LYS A 146 -31.36 18.41 -13.88
N ILE A 147 -31.47 19.68 -13.52
CA ILE A 147 -32.01 20.11 -12.21
C ILE A 147 -33.52 19.84 -12.10
N LEU A 148 -34.25 19.98 -13.22
CA LEU A 148 -35.71 19.83 -13.27
C LEU A 148 -36.14 18.43 -13.73
N GLU A 149 -35.32 17.41 -13.45
CA GLU A 149 -35.63 16.01 -13.74
C GLU A 149 -35.38 15.14 -12.49
N GLN A 150 -35.99 13.96 -12.44
CA GLN A 150 -35.77 13.02 -11.34
C GLN A 150 -34.30 12.58 -11.31
N HIS A 151 -33.74 12.49 -10.10
CA HIS A 151 -32.38 11.99 -9.92
C HIS A 151 -32.27 10.55 -10.42
N ILE A 152 -31.32 10.33 -11.33
CA ILE A 152 -30.93 8.99 -11.80
C ILE A 152 -29.73 8.49 -10.99
N SER A 153 -29.59 7.17 -10.88
CA SER A 153 -28.44 6.57 -10.22
C SER A 153 -27.14 6.97 -10.93
N SER A 154 -26.04 7.12 -10.20
CA SER A 154 -24.74 7.39 -10.81
C SER A 154 -24.35 6.34 -11.84
N GLN A 155 -24.80 5.09 -11.68
CA GLN A 155 -24.55 3.98 -12.62
C GLN A 155 -25.21 4.19 -14.00
N GLU A 156 -26.26 5.02 -14.08
CA GLU A 156 -27.01 5.30 -15.31
C GLU A 156 -26.62 6.64 -15.95
N MET A 157 -25.77 7.44 -15.28
CA MET A 157 -25.30 8.71 -15.81
C MET A 157 -24.28 8.51 -16.95
N PHE A 158 -24.14 9.50 -17.82
CA PHE A 158 -22.96 9.57 -18.68
C PHE A 158 -21.77 10.10 -17.86
N PRO A 159 -20.59 9.46 -17.90
CA PRO A 159 -19.44 9.89 -17.12
C PRO A 159 -18.91 11.25 -17.59
N ILE A 160 -18.32 11.99 -16.65
CA ILE A 160 -17.52 13.18 -16.97
C ILE A 160 -16.07 12.77 -17.08
N GLU A 161 -15.44 13.04 -18.21
CA GLU A 161 -14.03 12.73 -18.40
C GLU A 161 -13.14 13.93 -18.08
N THR A 162 -12.10 13.68 -17.31
CA THR A 162 -11.03 14.66 -17.08
C THR A 162 -9.71 14.09 -17.56
N TYR A 163 -8.80 14.95 -18.01
CA TYR A 163 -7.44 14.51 -18.29
C TYR A 163 -6.81 13.95 -17.01
N ALA A 164 -6.21 12.78 -17.13
CA ALA A 164 -5.34 12.24 -16.09
C ALA A 164 -3.89 12.73 -16.30
N THR A 165 -3.52 12.93 -17.58
CA THR A 165 -2.17 13.32 -18.03
C THR A 165 -1.04 12.36 -17.63
N VAL A 166 -1.34 11.22 -17.02
CA VAL A 166 -0.35 10.19 -16.63
C VAL A 166 0.43 9.69 -17.83
N LEU A 167 -0.29 9.36 -18.89
CA LEU A 167 0.23 8.98 -20.21
C LEU A 167 -0.27 9.97 -21.26
N MET A 168 0.65 10.44 -22.09
CA MET A 168 0.36 11.22 -23.28
C MET A 168 1.20 10.69 -24.43
N GLY A 169 0.61 10.53 -25.60
CA GLY A 169 1.27 10.01 -26.78
C GLY A 169 1.16 10.99 -27.94
N TRP A 170 2.25 11.25 -28.64
CA TRP A 170 2.27 12.10 -29.84
C TRP A 170 3.11 11.48 -30.95
N ARG A 171 2.63 11.55 -32.19
CA ARG A 171 3.48 11.28 -33.37
C ARG A 171 4.41 12.47 -33.60
N TYR A 172 5.71 12.20 -33.77
CA TYR A 172 6.75 13.22 -33.91
C TYR A 172 6.39 14.24 -35.01
N ASN A 173 6.10 13.76 -36.22
CA ASN A 173 5.79 14.61 -37.37
C ASN A 173 4.56 15.50 -37.14
N ASN A 174 3.51 14.96 -36.53
CA ASN A 174 2.28 15.71 -36.26
C ASN A 174 2.51 16.77 -35.18
N PHE A 175 3.21 16.40 -34.10
CA PHE A 175 3.56 17.33 -33.02
C PHE A 175 4.40 18.50 -33.54
N MET A 176 5.46 18.22 -34.30
CA MET A 176 6.32 19.24 -34.90
C MET A 176 5.57 20.16 -35.85
N LYS A 177 4.71 19.59 -36.71
CA LYS A 177 3.87 20.37 -37.62
C LYS A 177 2.97 21.33 -36.86
N ASN A 178 2.25 20.85 -35.84
CA ASN A 178 1.37 21.68 -35.03
C ASN A 178 2.14 22.78 -34.28
N MET A 179 3.29 22.46 -33.70
CA MET A 179 4.14 23.46 -33.06
C MET A 179 4.62 24.55 -34.03
N ASN A 180 5.04 24.18 -35.24
CA ASN A 180 5.53 25.12 -36.24
C ASN A 180 4.43 26.00 -36.85
N GLU A 181 3.25 25.43 -37.09
CA GLU A 181 2.14 26.14 -37.74
C GLU A 181 1.29 26.93 -36.75
N GLN A 182 1.11 26.43 -35.54
CA GLN A 182 0.13 26.96 -34.56
C GLN A 182 0.77 27.46 -33.26
N GLY A 183 2.01 27.05 -32.96
CA GLY A 183 2.68 27.36 -31.70
C GLY A 183 2.24 26.49 -30.51
N PHE A 184 1.42 25.47 -30.72
CA PHE A 184 0.94 24.53 -29.71
C PHE A 184 0.61 23.16 -30.32
N ALA A 185 0.80 22.08 -29.57
CA ALA A 185 0.55 20.70 -29.97
C ALA A 185 0.12 19.76 -28.84
N TYR A 186 0.16 20.20 -27.57
CA TYR A 186 -0.10 19.39 -26.38
C TYR A 186 -1.44 18.65 -26.44
N HIS A 187 -2.50 19.35 -26.89
CA HIS A 187 -3.84 18.79 -27.05
C HIS A 187 -4.08 18.10 -28.41
N GLY A 188 -3.06 18.05 -29.27
CA GLY A 188 -3.06 17.33 -30.55
C GLY A 188 -3.34 18.17 -31.80
N GLY A 189 -3.71 19.45 -31.67
CA GLY A 189 -3.85 20.39 -32.79
C GLY A 189 -4.75 19.84 -33.90
N ASN A 190 -4.27 19.88 -35.15
CA ASN A 190 -5.03 19.43 -36.33
C ASN A 190 -4.92 17.91 -36.61
N GLY A 191 -4.44 17.11 -35.65
CA GLY A 191 -4.29 15.66 -35.79
C GLY A 191 -5.51 14.84 -35.36
N LYS A 192 -5.47 13.54 -35.61
CA LYS A 192 -6.44 12.57 -35.08
C LYS A 192 -6.17 12.36 -33.58
N ILE A 193 -7.08 12.86 -32.74
CA ILE A 193 -6.95 12.82 -31.27
C ILE A 193 -7.79 11.67 -30.71
N GLY A 194 -7.20 10.89 -29.80
CA GLY A 194 -7.87 9.86 -29.02
C GLY A 194 -7.78 10.10 -27.52
N TYR A 195 -8.61 9.38 -26.77
CA TYR A 195 -8.58 9.37 -25.31
C TYR A 195 -8.50 7.92 -24.79
N TYR A 196 -7.73 7.69 -23.75
CA TYR A 196 -7.52 6.37 -23.17
C TYR A 196 -7.84 6.37 -21.68
N HIS A 197 -8.80 5.55 -21.26
CA HIS A 197 -9.27 5.54 -19.89
C HIS A 197 -8.31 4.78 -18.97
N ILE A 198 -7.84 5.45 -17.92
CA ILE A 198 -7.11 4.83 -16.82
C ILE A 198 -7.99 4.71 -15.57
N LYS A 199 -7.68 3.75 -14.70
CA LYS A 199 -8.51 3.45 -13.52
C LYS A 199 -7.71 2.86 -12.36
N GLY A 200 -8.31 2.90 -11.18
CA GLY A 200 -7.71 2.30 -9.98
C GLY A 200 -6.48 3.10 -9.53
N LEU A 201 -5.43 2.41 -9.10
CA LEU A 201 -4.26 3.07 -8.50
C LEU A 201 -3.50 3.99 -9.46
N SER A 202 -3.61 3.78 -10.78
CA SER A 202 -2.94 4.64 -11.77
C SER A 202 -3.52 6.05 -11.84
N THR A 203 -4.72 6.29 -11.28
CA THR A 203 -5.33 7.63 -11.21
C THR A 203 -4.81 8.47 -10.05
N ILE A 204 -3.95 7.93 -9.19
CA ILE A 204 -3.32 8.70 -8.10
C ILE A 204 -2.26 9.59 -8.74
N ASP A 205 -2.54 10.89 -8.81
CA ASP A 205 -1.64 11.94 -9.28
C ASP A 205 -1.16 12.77 -8.10
N ILE A 206 0.15 12.84 -7.89
CA ILE A 206 0.76 13.53 -6.76
C ILE A 206 0.96 14.99 -7.10
N ASP A 207 0.11 15.84 -6.55
CA ASP A 207 0.12 17.28 -6.81
C ASP A 207 0.35 18.11 -5.54
N ASN A 208 -0.10 17.58 -4.40
CA ASN A 208 0.05 18.15 -3.08
C ASN A 208 0.49 17.07 -2.05
N GLU A 209 0.63 17.47 -0.78
CA GLU A 209 1.09 16.59 0.30
C GLU A 209 0.10 15.45 0.65
N GLU A 210 -1.20 15.68 0.48
CA GLU A 210 -2.22 14.66 0.75
C GLU A 210 -2.15 13.54 -0.30
N ASP A 211 -1.95 13.90 -1.57
CA ASP A 211 -1.75 12.93 -2.65
C ASP A 211 -0.49 12.09 -2.42
N PHE A 212 0.59 12.72 -1.92
CA PHE A 212 1.83 12.00 -1.60
C PHE A 212 1.59 10.95 -0.51
N ARG A 213 0.84 11.30 0.55
CA ARG A 213 0.47 10.36 1.62
C ARG A 213 -0.43 9.24 1.09
N LEU A 214 -1.37 9.56 0.20
CA LEU A 214 -2.22 8.55 -0.44
C LEU A 214 -1.37 7.56 -1.26
N ALA A 215 -0.41 8.06 -2.02
CA ALA A 215 0.54 7.23 -2.76
C ALA A 215 1.39 6.34 -1.81
N GLU A 216 1.83 6.86 -0.66
CA GLU A 216 2.56 6.06 0.35
C GLU A 216 1.73 4.89 0.87
N VAL A 217 0.45 5.12 1.17
CA VAL A 217 -0.47 4.06 1.61
C VAL A 217 -0.64 3.01 0.50
N ALA A 218 -0.91 3.46 -0.73
CA ALA A 218 -1.13 2.57 -1.87
C ALA A 218 0.10 1.70 -2.18
N VAL A 219 1.31 2.29 -2.20
CA VAL A 219 2.56 1.54 -2.42
C VAL A 219 2.81 0.53 -1.30
N LYS A 220 2.61 0.91 -0.04
CA LYS A 220 2.77 -0.01 1.10
C LYS A 220 1.79 -1.18 1.03
N MET A 221 0.55 -0.96 0.60
CA MET A 221 -0.44 -2.02 0.43
C MET A 221 -0.08 -2.97 -0.72
N GLN A 222 0.35 -2.44 -1.87
CA GLN A 222 0.77 -3.29 -3.00
C GLN A 222 1.92 -4.25 -2.62
N MET A 223 2.86 -3.81 -1.79
CA MET A 223 3.97 -4.67 -1.36
C MET A 223 3.56 -5.81 -0.42
N LYS A 224 2.43 -5.67 0.30
CA LYS A 224 1.93 -6.73 1.19
C LYS A 224 1.30 -7.92 0.43
N SER A 225 1.31 -7.88 -0.90
CA SER A 225 1.08 -8.98 -1.85
C SER A 225 -0.30 -9.63 -1.86
N ASN A 226 -1.12 -9.51 -0.81
CA ASN A 226 -2.48 -10.04 -0.78
C ASN A 226 -3.47 -8.96 -0.31
N PHE A 227 -4.32 -8.48 -1.21
CA PHE A 227 -5.60 -7.88 -0.79
C PHE A 227 -6.40 -8.99 -0.12
N SER A 228 -7.00 -8.71 1.04
CA SER A 228 -7.89 -9.66 1.70
C SER A 228 -9.12 -9.90 0.82
N ASP A 229 -9.61 -11.14 0.79
CA ASP A 229 -10.91 -11.44 0.22
C ASP A 229 -12.00 -10.59 0.93
N PRO A 230 -13.06 -10.16 0.22
CA PRO A 230 -14.12 -9.39 0.84
C PRO A 230 -14.81 -10.21 1.93
N GLU A 231 -14.72 -9.74 3.17
CA GLU A 231 -15.46 -10.28 4.30
C GLU A 231 -16.74 -9.47 4.53
N TYR A 232 -17.87 -10.16 4.64
CA TYR A 232 -19.17 -9.56 4.93
C TYR A 232 -19.53 -9.75 6.39
N TYR A 233 -20.13 -8.73 7.00
CA TYR A 233 -20.63 -8.79 8.37
C TYR A 233 -21.69 -9.91 8.52
N LYS A 234 -21.43 -10.90 9.38
CA LYS A 234 -22.29 -12.10 9.58
C LYS A 234 -23.25 -12.02 10.78
N GLY A 235 -23.29 -10.88 11.49
CA GLY A 235 -24.00 -10.77 12.78
C GLY A 235 -23.23 -11.47 13.92
N MET A 236 -23.07 -10.81 15.07
CA MET A 236 -22.27 -11.35 16.17
C MET A 236 -23.05 -12.43 16.95
N LYS A 237 -22.63 -13.70 16.81
CA LYS A 237 -22.95 -14.78 17.77
C LYS A 237 -21.85 -15.01 18.82
N ASP A 238 -20.67 -14.44 18.60
CA ASP A 238 -19.48 -14.69 19.40
C ASP A 238 -19.21 -13.52 20.35
N ARG A 239 -18.78 -13.81 21.57
CA ARG A 239 -18.31 -12.81 22.53
C ARG A 239 -16.86 -12.47 22.21
N VAL A 240 -16.54 -11.19 22.07
CA VAL A 240 -15.18 -10.70 21.85
C VAL A 240 -14.68 -10.03 23.13
N GLU A 241 -13.49 -10.43 23.59
CA GLU A 241 -12.78 -9.76 24.69
C GLU A 241 -11.38 -9.33 24.20
N ILE A 242 -10.93 -8.14 24.59
CA ILE A 242 -9.64 -7.57 24.16
C ILE A 242 -8.72 -7.34 25.37
N GLU A 243 -9.30 -6.92 26.51
CA GLU A 243 -8.55 -6.55 27.71
C GLU A 243 -7.94 -7.77 28.42
N VAL A 244 -6.69 -8.11 28.08
CA VAL A 244 -5.93 -9.24 28.66
C VAL A 244 -5.95 -9.28 30.20
N PRO A 245 -5.84 -8.16 30.96
CA PRO A 245 -5.97 -8.21 32.41
C PRO A 245 -7.31 -8.80 32.90
N GLU A 246 -8.42 -8.49 32.23
CA GLU A 246 -9.74 -9.00 32.58
C GLU A 246 -9.95 -10.43 32.09
N ILE A 247 -9.39 -10.78 30.93
CA ILE A 247 -9.38 -12.15 30.39
C ILE A 247 -8.67 -13.10 31.37
N LEU A 248 -7.48 -12.71 31.84
CA LEU A 248 -6.69 -13.52 32.77
C LEU A 248 -7.39 -13.72 34.12
N LYS A 249 -8.09 -12.70 34.64
CA LYS A 249 -8.92 -12.84 35.84
C LYS A 249 -10.03 -13.87 35.64
N LYS A 250 -10.74 -13.81 34.50
CA LYS A 250 -11.80 -14.77 34.13
C LYS A 250 -11.25 -16.19 33.92
N ASP A 251 -9.99 -16.31 33.52
CA ASP A 251 -9.26 -17.57 33.37
C ASP A 251 -8.62 -18.06 34.69
N GLY A 252 -8.94 -17.43 35.83
CA GLY A 252 -8.50 -17.87 37.17
C GLY A 252 -7.16 -17.27 37.64
N VAL A 253 -6.53 -16.41 36.84
CA VAL A 253 -5.24 -15.77 37.18
C VAL A 253 -5.48 -14.44 37.89
N LEU A 254 -5.71 -14.51 39.20
CA LEU A 254 -6.08 -13.35 40.03
C LEU A 254 -4.90 -12.43 40.37
N LYS A 255 -3.67 -12.95 40.37
CA LYS A 255 -2.44 -12.19 40.70
C LYS A 255 -1.68 -11.85 39.43
N SER A 256 -1.94 -10.68 38.85
CA SER A 256 -1.32 -10.26 37.59
C SER A 256 -0.55 -8.94 37.75
N ASN A 257 0.63 -8.82 37.14
CA ASN A 257 1.42 -7.59 37.09
C ASN A 257 1.64 -7.15 35.64
N PHE A 258 1.20 -5.92 35.33
CA PHE A 258 1.34 -5.27 34.03
C PHE A 258 2.09 -3.93 34.11
N SER A 259 2.69 -3.59 35.25
CA SER A 259 3.35 -2.29 35.47
C SER A 259 4.88 -2.36 35.41
N GLU A 260 5.46 -3.56 35.40
CA GLU A 260 6.91 -3.80 35.41
C GLU A 260 7.46 -4.33 34.06
N GLU A 261 6.80 -3.99 32.96
CA GLU A 261 7.15 -4.44 31.60
C GLU A 261 8.35 -3.70 30.97
N ASN A 262 8.94 -4.29 29.92
CA ASN A 262 10.02 -3.72 29.10
C ASN A 262 11.33 -3.40 29.84
N LYS A 263 11.63 -4.12 30.93
CA LYS A 263 12.91 -3.99 31.62
C LYS A 263 14.04 -4.57 30.76
N PRO A 264 15.23 -3.93 30.68
CA PRO A 264 16.35 -4.41 29.86
C PRO A 264 16.83 -5.83 30.21
N ARG A 265 16.65 -6.26 31.46
CA ARG A 265 16.96 -7.61 31.93
C ARG A 265 15.95 -8.05 32.98
N VAL A 266 15.40 -9.25 32.82
CA VAL A 266 14.58 -9.93 33.84
C VAL A 266 15.15 -11.32 34.07
N ASP A 267 15.40 -11.67 35.33
CA ASP A 267 15.76 -13.03 35.73
C ASP A 267 14.47 -13.82 36.02
N LEU A 268 14.11 -14.73 35.13
CA LEU A 268 12.87 -15.49 35.23
C LEU A 268 12.86 -16.43 36.44
N ASN A 269 14.00 -17.01 36.82
CA ASN A 269 14.07 -17.91 37.98
C ASN A 269 13.79 -17.11 39.26
N LYS A 270 14.43 -15.96 39.42
CA LYS A 270 14.18 -15.06 40.56
C LYS A 270 12.73 -14.58 40.60
N LEU A 271 12.15 -14.27 39.44
CA LEU A 271 10.76 -13.84 39.33
C LEU A 271 9.78 -14.96 39.74
N ILE A 272 9.98 -16.18 39.24
CA ILE A 272 9.17 -17.35 39.59
C ILE A 272 9.27 -17.62 41.10
N SER A 273 10.47 -17.60 41.67
CA SER A 273 10.66 -17.76 43.12
C SER A 273 9.97 -16.66 43.94
N LYS A 274 9.93 -15.41 43.45
CA LYS A 274 9.26 -14.28 44.11
C LYS A 274 7.74 -14.50 44.22
N TYR A 275 7.10 -15.01 43.17
CA TYR A 275 5.65 -15.26 43.18
C TYR A 275 5.28 -16.57 43.89
N GLY A 276 6.19 -17.56 43.88
CA GLY A 276 5.96 -18.86 44.48
C GLY A 276 4.98 -19.74 43.68
N SER A 277 4.49 -20.80 44.34
CA SER A 277 3.68 -21.85 43.69
C SER A 277 2.35 -22.15 44.41
N SER A 278 1.87 -21.24 45.24
CA SER A 278 0.64 -21.44 46.05
C SER A 278 -0.65 -21.04 45.35
N SER A 279 -0.57 -20.23 44.30
CA SER A 279 -1.72 -19.74 43.54
C SER A 279 -1.27 -19.30 42.16
N SER A 280 -2.16 -19.33 41.17
CA SER A 280 -1.87 -18.88 39.81
C SER A 280 -1.58 -17.38 39.72
N TRP A 281 -0.67 -17.03 38.82
CA TRP A 281 -0.21 -15.65 38.65
C TRP A 281 0.27 -15.38 37.22
N SER A 282 0.32 -14.11 36.85
CA SER A 282 0.95 -13.67 35.60
C SER A 282 1.83 -12.43 35.79
N HIS A 283 2.82 -12.29 34.91
CA HIS A 283 3.69 -11.12 34.86
C HIS A 283 4.02 -10.79 33.41
N ARG A 284 3.67 -9.59 32.95
CA ARG A 284 4.01 -9.13 31.60
C ARG A 284 5.44 -8.64 31.56
N LEU A 285 6.23 -9.25 30.66
CA LEU A 285 7.67 -9.00 30.50
C LEU A 285 7.94 -8.01 29.38
N VAL A 286 7.24 -8.15 28.26
CA VAL A 286 7.38 -7.31 27.07
C VAL A 286 6.01 -6.80 26.68
N ASN A 287 5.93 -5.54 26.31
CA ASN A 287 4.72 -4.92 25.78
C ASN A 287 5.09 -3.76 24.84
N THR A 288 4.89 -3.99 23.55
CA THR A 288 5.20 -3.04 22.48
C THR A 288 4.04 -3.02 21.50
N GLU A 289 4.05 -2.09 20.54
CA GLU A 289 2.98 -1.92 19.54
C GLU A 289 2.62 -3.23 18.82
N ASN A 290 3.59 -4.10 18.57
CA ASN A 290 3.41 -5.31 17.76
C ASN A 290 3.77 -6.61 18.49
N ASN A 291 4.04 -6.57 19.80
CA ASN A 291 4.46 -7.76 20.53
C ASN A 291 4.24 -7.62 22.03
N SER A 292 3.73 -8.68 22.65
CA SER A 292 3.54 -8.82 24.09
C SER A 292 4.00 -10.20 24.53
N VAL A 293 4.72 -10.26 25.66
CA VAL A 293 5.19 -11.50 26.27
C VAL A 293 4.74 -11.53 27.71
N THR A 294 3.90 -12.49 28.07
CA THR A 294 3.39 -12.66 29.44
C THR A 294 3.83 -14.00 29.98
N LEU A 295 4.51 -13.98 31.13
CA LEU A 295 4.80 -15.18 31.90
C LEU A 295 3.54 -15.56 32.68
N ILE A 296 3.02 -16.77 32.46
CA ILE A 296 1.77 -17.24 33.05
C ILE A 296 2.04 -18.55 33.79
N ALA A 297 1.70 -18.58 35.08
CA ALA A 297 1.81 -19.74 35.94
C ALA A 297 0.41 -20.15 36.42
N GLN A 298 0.06 -21.42 36.21
CA GLN A 298 -1.27 -21.95 36.52
C GLN A 298 -1.19 -23.26 37.31
N MET A 299 -2.15 -23.47 38.21
CA MET A 299 -2.30 -24.70 38.97
C MET A 299 -2.90 -25.81 38.09
N PRO A 300 -2.68 -27.10 38.42
CA PRO A 300 -3.31 -28.20 37.68
C PRO A 300 -4.83 -28.04 37.58
N GLY A 301 -5.36 -28.26 36.38
CA GLY A 301 -6.78 -28.08 36.04
C GLY A 301 -7.13 -26.69 35.51
N GLU A 302 -6.26 -25.70 35.67
CA GLU A 302 -6.47 -24.33 35.18
C GLU A 302 -5.87 -24.12 33.80
N GLY A 303 -6.37 -23.12 33.08
CA GLY A 303 -6.02 -22.89 31.68
C GLY A 303 -6.65 -21.61 31.16
N ASN A 304 -6.68 -21.46 29.83
CA ASN A 304 -7.51 -20.45 29.19
C ASN A 304 -8.88 -21.05 28.83
N ARG A 305 -9.88 -20.19 28.60
CA ARG A 305 -11.12 -20.56 27.93
C ARG A 305 -10.85 -20.82 26.43
N LEU A 306 -11.63 -21.70 25.80
CA LEU A 306 -11.52 -21.99 24.36
C LEU A 306 -11.82 -20.72 23.54
N HIS A 307 -10.87 -20.27 22.73
CA HIS A 307 -11.01 -19.07 21.91
C HIS A 307 -10.18 -19.14 20.63
N TYR A 308 -10.25 -18.11 19.79
CA TYR A 308 -9.36 -17.89 18.67
C TYR A 308 -9.03 -16.40 18.50
N HIS A 309 -7.95 -16.12 17.76
CA HIS A 309 -7.56 -14.76 17.37
C HIS A 309 -7.77 -14.59 15.87
N PRO A 310 -8.66 -13.69 15.40
CA PRO A 310 -8.97 -13.56 13.98
C PRO A 310 -7.76 -13.06 13.17
N ASN A 311 -6.97 -12.16 13.77
CA ASN A 311 -5.96 -11.37 13.04
C ASN A 311 -4.53 -11.50 13.60
N TRP A 312 -4.26 -12.48 14.46
CA TRP A 312 -2.94 -12.62 15.08
C TRP A 312 -2.55 -14.08 15.27
N ASN A 313 -1.28 -14.38 15.01
CA ASN A 313 -0.70 -15.67 15.34
C ASN A 313 -0.19 -15.63 16.78
N GLU A 314 -0.45 -16.68 17.53
CA GLU A 314 0.03 -16.80 18.90
C GLU A 314 1.03 -17.96 19.00
N TRP A 315 2.00 -17.86 19.89
CA TRP A 315 2.89 -18.99 20.18
C TRP A 315 3.42 -18.92 21.60
N TRP A 316 3.63 -20.07 22.20
CA TRP A 316 4.06 -20.16 23.59
C TRP A 316 5.27 -21.07 23.76
N TYR A 317 6.06 -20.77 24.78
CA TYR A 317 7.18 -21.60 25.20
C TYR A 317 6.94 -22.16 26.60
N ILE A 318 7.02 -23.48 26.75
CA ILE A 318 6.73 -24.15 28.02
C ILE A 318 7.98 -24.15 28.90
N LEU A 319 7.92 -23.45 30.03
CA LEU A 319 9.02 -23.31 30.98
C LEU A 319 9.00 -24.37 32.08
N LYS A 320 7.81 -24.77 32.54
CA LYS A 320 7.64 -25.75 33.60
C LYS A 320 6.32 -26.53 33.44
N GLY A 321 6.32 -27.77 33.90
CA GLY A 321 5.11 -28.60 34.01
C GLY A 321 4.74 -29.28 32.70
N LYS A 322 3.56 -29.89 32.71
CA LYS A 322 2.91 -30.47 31.55
C LYS A 322 1.60 -29.73 31.31
N TRP A 323 1.23 -29.63 30.05
CA TRP A 323 -0.01 -29.01 29.64
C TRP A 323 -0.72 -29.92 28.63
N GLU A 324 -2.03 -30.03 28.75
CA GLU A 324 -2.89 -30.51 27.67
C GLU A 324 -3.13 -29.34 26.72
N TRP A 325 -2.76 -29.52 25.46
CA TRP A 325 -2.85 -28.53 24.39
C TRP A 325 -3.89 -28.99 23.37
N ASP A 326 -4.98 -28.25 23.26
CA ASP A 326 -6.12 -28.55 22.40
C ASP A 326 -6.19 -27.51 21.29
N ILE A 327 -6.04 -27.95 20.04
CA ILE A 327 -6.31 -27.12 18.87
C ILE A 327 -7.41 -27.82 18.06
N GLU A 328 -8.55 -27.16 17.92
CA GLU A 328 -9.69 -27.66 17.13
C GLU A 328 -10.16 -29.08 17.51
N GLY A 329 -9.99 -29.46 18.79
CA GLY A 329 -10.35 -30.77 19.32
C GLY A 329 -9.22 -31.80 19.30
N GLU A 330 -8.09 -31.49 18.66
CA GLU A 330 -6.89 -32.33 18.66
C GLU A 330 -6.04 -32.04 19.90
N LYS A 331 -5.98 -33.01 20.82
CA LYS A 331 -5.28 -32.89 22.10
C LYS A 331 -3.88 -33.48 22.06
N THR A 332 -2.89 -32.69 22.44
CA THR A 332 -1.49 -33.09 22.57
C THR A 332 -0.95 -32.72 23.95
N ILE A 333 -0.04 -33.51 24.50
CA ILE A 333 0.65 -33.13 25.74
C ILE A 333 1.94 -32.40 25.40
N VAL A 334 2.10 -31.19 25.94
CA VAL A 334 3.32 -30.38 25.80
C VAL A 334 3.98 -30.18 27.16
N LYS A 335 5.30 -30.13 27.17
CA LYS A 335 6.14 -30.14 28.38
C LYS A 335 7.28 -29.13 28.27
N LYS A 336 8.01 -28.95 29.37
CA LYS A 336 9.18 -28.07 29.41
C LYS A 336 10.11 -28.26 28.20
N GLY A 337 10.43 -27.15 27.54
CA GLY A 337 11.27 -27.12 26.34
C GLY A 337 10.51 -27.13 25.02
N ASP A 338 9.22 -27.47 25.05
CA ASP A 338 8.38 -27.43 23.86
C ASP A 338 7.96 -25.99 23.52
N LEU A 339 7.87 -25.73 22.22
CA LEU A 339 7.25 -24.54 21.65
C LEU A 339 5.96 -24.95 20.93
N VAL A 340 4.89 -24.21 21.16
CA VAL A 340 3.60 -24.40 20.48
C VAL A 340 3.25 -23.17 19.65
N PHE A 341 2.67 -23.39 18.48
CA PHE A 341 2.27 -22.33 17.54
C PHE A 341 0.78 -22.47 17.19
N ILE A 342 0.11 -21.33 17.12
CA ILE A 342 -1.30 -21.19 16.79
C ILE A 342 -1.42 -20.21 15.63
N GLY A 343 -1.84 -20.72 14.47
CA GLY A 343 -2.21 -19.88 13.36
C GLY A 343 -3.48 -19.08 13.69
N LYS A 344 -3.52 -17.82 13.26
CA LYS A 344 -4.73 -16.99 13.34
C LYS A 344 -5.97 -17.71 12.83
N GLY A 345 -7.11 -17.50 13.48
CA GLY A 345 -8.40 -18.11 13.17
C GLY A 345 -8.62 -19.50 13.81
N ARG A 346 -7.59 -20.14 14.36
CA ARG A 346 -7.71 -21.49 14.93
C ARG A 346 -8.19 -21.46 16.37
N LYS A 347 -9.21 -22.26 16.67
CA LYS A 347 -9.73 -22.44 18.04
C LYS A 347 -8.75 -23.25 18.85
N HIS A 348 -8.36 -22.73 20.01
CA HIS A 348 -7.36 -23.37 20.84
C HIS A 348 -7.63 -23.15 22.34
N LYS A 349 -7.13 -24.10 23.14
CA LYS A 349 -7.20 -24.12 24.59
C LYS A 349 -5.96 -24.82 25.14
N ILE A 350 -5.53 -24.43 26.33
CA ILE A 350 -4.54 -25.13 27.11
C ILE A 350 -5.01 -25.32 28.52
N THR A 351 -4.56 -26.40 29.15
CA THR A 351 -4.85 -26.67 30.56
C THR A 351 -3.61 -27.26 31.20
N ALA A 352 -3.19 -26.69 32.34
CA ALA A 352 -2.10 -27.22 33.13
C ALA A 352 -2.54 -28.58 33.68
N ILE A 353 -1.67 -29.60 33.55
CA ILE A 353 -1.96 -30.95 34.02
C ILE A 353 -0.83 -31.46 34.92
N GLY A 354 -1.10 -32.57 35.62
CA GLY A 354 -0.17 -33.17 36.58
C GLY A 354 -0.45 -32.73 38.01
N HIS A 355 0.60 -32.67 38.84
CA HIS A 355 0.49 -32.45 40.28
C HIS A 355 1.16 -31.16 40.78
N GLU A 356 1.84 -30.42 39.90
CA GLU A 356 2.54 -29.18 40.23
C GLU A 356 2.11 -28.05 39.31
N MET A 357 2.33 -26.82 39.77
CA MET A 357 2.18 -25.61 38.95
C MET A 357 2.98 -25.72 37.64
N ALA A 358 2.31 -25.40 36.55
CA ALA A 358 2.89 -25.32 35.22
C ALA A 358 3.08 -23.86 34.82
N ILE A 359 4.14 -23.58 34.04
CA ILE A 359 4.53 -22.20 33.68
C ILE A 359 4.81 -22.15 32.18
N ARG A 360 4.25 -21.14 31.50
CA ARG A 360 4.49 -20.85 30.08
C ARG A 360 4.80 -19.37 29.85
N LEU A 361 5.57 -19.09 28.81
CA LEU A 361 5.66 -17.77 28.20
C LEU A 361 4.65 -17.70 27.07
N ALA A 362 3.67 -16.82 27.19
CA ALA A 362 2.70 -16.56 26.14
C ALA A 362 3.12 -15.34 25.32
N VAL A 363 3.29 -15.51 24.00
CA VAL A 363 3.69 -14.43 23.08
C VAL A 363 2.58 -14.13 22.10
N SER A 364 2.11 -12.88 22.15
CA SER A 364 0.95 -12.39 21.38
C SER A 364 1.01 -10.86 21.21
N ARG A 365 -0.14 -10.17 21.15
CA ARG A 365 -0.29 -8.71 21.20
C ARG A 365 -1.23 -8.32 22.33
N ALA A 366 -1.06 -7.13 22.92
CA ALA A 366 -1.83 -6.75 24.11
C ALA A 366 -3.31 -6.45 23.84
N ASP A 367 -3.62 -6.04 22.62
CA ASP A 367 -4.94 -5.67 22.09
C ASP A 367 -5.47 -6.72 21.10
N VAL A 368 -5.00 -7.97 21.20
CA VAL A 368 -5.50 -9.05 20.35
C VAL A 368 -6.91 -9.45 20.77
N GLU A 369 -7.81 -9.54 19.80
CA GLU A 369 -9.16 -10.04 20.02
C GLU A 369 -9.12 -11.53 20.41
N HIS A 370 -9.75 -11.86 21.54
CA HIS A 370 -10.06 -13.23 21.94
C HIS A 370 -11.53 -13.47 21.67
N VAL A 371 -11.82 -14.26 20.64
CA VAL A 371 -13.18 -14.55 20.22
C VAL A 371 -13.62 -15.89 20.79
N TYR A 372 -14.69 -15.87 21.59
CA TYR A 372 -15.26 -17.05 22.23
C TYR A 372 -16.45 -17.56 21.42
N PRO A 373 -16.32 -18.73 20.76
CA PRO A 373 -17.37 -19.26 19.90
C PRO A 373 -18.59 -19.71 20.72
N GLY A 374 -19.77 -19.25 20.33
CA GLY A 374 -21.05 -19.79 20.83
C GLY A 374 -21.42 -19.43 22.28
N SER A 375 -20.80 -18.41 22.89
CA SER A 375 -21.20 -17.92 24.22
C SER A 375 -22.15 -16.74 24.10
N LEU A 376 -23.44 -16.94 24.41
CA LEU A 376 -24.33 -15.88 24.90
C LEU A 376 -24.18 -15.78 26.41
#